data_AF-A0A7J8ZZZ1-F1
#
_entry.id   AF-A0A7J8ZZZ1-F1
#
_cell.length_a   1.000
_cell.length_b   1.000
_cell.length_c   1.000
_cell.angle_alpha   90.00
_cell.angle_beta   90.00
_cell.angle_gamma   90.00
#
_symmetry.space_group_name_H-M   'P 1'
#
loop_
_entity.id
_entity.type
_entity.pdbx_description
1 polymer ?
#
loop_
_entity_poly.entity_id
_entity_poly.type
_entity_poly.pdbx_seq_one_letter_code
_entity_poly.pdbx_strand_id
1 'polypeptide(L)'
;MENYSLFFVGMVACLISIASATPGIATFYTKYVPSACFGNQDQGKMIAAAGDALWDNGTVCGKMFTVTCTGPRNPVPHPCTGKSITVQDR
;
A
#
# COMPACT_ATOMS: atom_id res chain seq x y z
N MET A 1 -37.98 21.87 10.53
CA MET A 1 -36.69 21.53 11.17
C MET A 1 -36.19 20.15 10.76
N GLU A 2 -37.06 19.14 10.60
CA GLU A 2 -36.70 17.77 10.17
C GLU A 2 -35.98 17.67 8.80
N ASN A 3 -36.51 18.30 7.74
CA ASN A 3 -35.85 18.25 6.42
C ASN A 3 -34.44 18.86 6.44
N TYR A 4 -34.24 19.98 7.14
CA TYR A 4 -32.94 20.64 7.20
C TYR A 4 -31.92 19.78 7.94
N SER A 5 -32.36 19.07 8.98
CA SER A 5 -31.53 18.12 9.72
C SER A 5 -31.10 16.94 8.83
N LEU A 6 -32.01 16.38 8.02
CA LEU A 6 -31.70 15.33 7.05
C LEU A 6 -30.72 15.79 5.96
N PHE A 7 -30.89 16.99 5.42
CA PHE A 7 -29.94 17.56 4.45
C PHE A 7 -28.54 17.76 5.05
N PHE A 8 -28.48 18.19 6.32
CA PHE A 8 -27.22 18.39 7.01
C PHE A 8 -26.49 17.05 7.27
N VAL A 9 -27.23 16.02 7.71
CA VAL A 9 -26.69 14.66 7.88
C VAL A 9 -26.19 14.09 6.55
N GLY A 10 -26.95 14.28 5.46
CA GLY A 10 -26.55 13.86 4.12
C GLY A 10 -25.26 14.52 3.64
N MET A 11 -25.11 15.84 3.83
CA MET A 11 -23.87 16.55 3.50
C MET A 11 -22.68 16.03 4.31
N VAL A 12 -22.84 15.82 5.62
CA VAL A 12 -21.75 15.33 6.49
C VAL A 12 -21.33 13.92 6.11
N ALA A 13 -22.27 13.03 5.76
CA ALA A 13 -21.95 11.67 5.32
C ALA A 13 -21.08 11.65 4.04
N CYS A 14 -21.34 12.57 3.10
CA CYS A 14 -20.56 12.67 1.85
C CYS A 14 -19.13 13.18 2.04
N LEU A 15 -18.78 13.74 3.21
CA LEU A 15 -17.43 14.23 3.50
C LEU A 15 -16.50 13.13 4.04
N ILE A 16 -17.04 11.96 4.41
CA ILE A 16 -16.25 10.87 4.96
C ILE A 16 -15.62 10.08 3.80
N SER A 17 -14.29 10.14 3.68
CA SER A 17 -13.53 9.32 2.73
C SER A 17 -13.07 8.04 3.42
N ILE A 18 -13.53 6.88 2.93
CA ILE A 18 -13.10 5.56 3.42
C ILE A 18 -12.01 5.05 2.47
N ALA A 19 -10.82 4.75 3.00
CA ALA A 19 -9.79 4.02 2.29
C ALA A 19 -9.79 2.56 2.75
N SER A 20 -9.85 1.63 1.80
CA SER A 20 -9.72 0.19 2.05
C SER A 20 -8.44 -0.32 1.38
N ALA A 21 -7.70 -1.17 2.08
CA ALA A 21 -6.51 -1.83 1.56
C ALA A 21 -6.42 -3.25 2.12
N THR A 22 -5.84 -4.16 1.35
CA THR A 22 -5.59 -5.53 1.80
C THR A 22 -4.40 -5.55 2.77
N PRO A 23 -4.56 -6.02 4.02
CA PRO A 23 -3.44 -6.16 4.94
C PRO A 23 -2.49 -7.27 4.48
N GLY A 24 -1.19 -7.06 4.67
CA GLY A 24 -0.16 -8.03 4.32
C GLY A 24 1.09 -7.84 5.16
N ILE A 25 2.02 -8.80 5.04
CA ILE A 25 3.33 -8.72 5.68
C ILE A 25 4.33 -8.20 4.65
N ALA A 26 5.11 -7.19 5.04
CA ALA A 26 6.20 -6.67 4.25
C ALA A 26 7.55 -6.97 4.93
N THR A 27 8.55 -7.27 4.11
CA THR A 27 9.96 -7.37 4.53
C THR A 27 10.80 -6.50 3.60
N PHE A 28 11.99 -6.11 4.05
CA PHE A 28 12.93 -5.38 3.21
C PHE A 28 14.16 -6.24 2.94
N TYR A 29 14.78 -6.03 1.78
CA TYR A 29 16.05 -6.63 1.41
C TYR A 29 17.07 -5.53 1.16
N THR A 30 18.32 -5.73 1.59
CA THR A 30 19.41 -4.78 1.37
C THR A 30 20.23 -5.08 0.12
N LYS A 31 20.03 -6.27 -0.47
CA LYS A 31 20.67 -6.70 -1.71
C LYS A 31 19.63 -6.73 -2.81
N TYR A 32 19.96 -6.13 -3.95
CA TYR A 32 19.12 -6.18 -5.13
C TYR A 32 19.19 -7.59 -5.72
N VAL A 33 18.03 -8.21 -5.88
CA VAL A 33 17.84 -9.49 -6.58
C VAL A 33 17.15 -9.19 -7.90
N PRO A 34 17.50 -9.84 -9.03
CA PRO A 34 16.82 -9.61 -10.30
C PRO A 34 15.32 -9.87 -10.18
N SER A 35 14.53 -9.08 -10.89
CA SER A 35 13.07 -9.07 -10.79
C SER A 35 12.39 -9.81 -11.92
N ALA A 36 11.18 -10.32 -11.68
CA ALA A 36 10.44 -11.07 -12.69
C ALA A 36 9.97 -10.16 -13.85
N CYS A 37 9.64 -8.90 -13.57
CA CYS A 37 9.13 -7.99 -14.59
C CYS A 37 10.25 -7.35 -15.41
N PHE A 38 11.36 -6.96 -14.77
CA PHE A 38 12.40 -6.14 -15.41
C PHE A 38 13.82 -6.74 -15.38
N GLY A 39 13.98 -7.97 -14.87
CA GLY A 39 15.27 -8.65 -14.79
C GLY A 39 16.28 -7.85 -13.95
N ASN A 40 17.44 -7.53 -14.54
CA ASN A 40 18.55 -6.82 -13.91
C ASN A 40 18.46 -5.28 -14.01
N GLN A 41 17.37 -4.75 -14.56
CA GLN A 41 17.25 -3.31 -14.77
C GLN A 41 17.07 -2.58 -13.44
N ASP A 42 17.85 -1.52 -13.22
CA ASP A 42 17.65 -0.65 -12.06
C ASP A 42 16.31 0.10 -12.23
N GLN A 43 15.42 -0.07 -11.26
CA GLN A 43 14.11 0.59 -11.19
C GLN A 43 14.07 1.61 -10.03
N GLY A 44 15.23 1.91 -9.43
CA GLY A 44 15.38 2.83 -8.32
C GLY A 44 15.14 2.18 -6.96
N LYS A 45 14.86 3.01 -5.95
CA LYS A 45 14.77 2.58 -4.54
C LYS A 45 13.35 2.39 -4.03
N MET A 46 12.36 2.98 -4.70
CA MET A 46 10.94 2.90 -4.31
C MET A 46 10.27 1.76 -5.05
N ILE A 47 10.78 0.54 -4.85
CA ILE A 47 10.32 -0.67 -5.51
C ILE A 47 9.98 -1.75 -4.49
N ALA A 48 9.03 -2.61 -4.82
CA ALA A 48 8.58 -3.72 -3.99
C ALA A 48 8.33 -4.96 -4.86
N ALA A 49 8.53 -6.14 -4.31
CA ALA A 49 8.11 -7.38 -4.95
C ALA A 49 6.74 -7.78 -4.39
N ALA A 50 5.74 -7.92 -5.25
CA ALA A 50 4.45 -8.48 -4.87
C ALA A 50 4.60 -9.95 -4.45
N GLY A 51 3.92 -10.34 -3.36
CA GLY A 51 3.75 -11.75 -3.01
C GLY A 51 2.72 -12.44 -3.91
N ASP A 52 2.66 -13.77 -3.87
CA ASP A 52 1.84 -14.59 -4.78
C ASP A 52 0.37 -14.16 -4.89
N ALA A 53 -0.22 -13.73 -3.77
CA ALA A 53 -1.61 -13.27 -3.73
C ALA A 53 -1.88 -11.99 -4.55
N LEU A 54 -0.85 -11.18 -4.82
CA LEU A 54 -0.93 -9.95 -5.59
C LEU A 54 -0.24 -10.06 -6.96
N TRP A 55 0.77 -10.92 -7.10
CA TRP A 55 1.61 -11.00 -8.30
C TRP A 55 0.82 -11.36 -9.57
N ASP A 56 -0.15 -12.28 -9.46
CA ASP A 56 -1.08 -12.67 -10.53
C ASP A 56 -0.39 -12.84 -11.90
N ASN A 57 0.65 -13.70 -11.93
CA ASN A 57 1.47 -13.98 -13.12
C ASN A 57 2.08 -12.73 -13.79
N GLY A 58 2.46 -11.73 -12.99
CA GLY A 58 3.06 -10.49 -13.46
C GLY A 58 2.06 -9.43 -13.91
N THR A 59 0.76 -9.62 -13.67
CA THR A 59 -0.26 -8.61 -14.03
C THR A 59 -0.06 -7.29 -13.30
N VAL A 60 0.61 -7.31 -12.15
CA VAL A 60 0.94 -6.12 -11.36
C VAL A 60 2.27 -5.47 -11.70
N CYS A 61 3.06 -6.02 -12.63
CA CYS A 61 4.34 -5.47 -13.04
C CYS A 61 4.25 -3.97 -13.36
N GLY A 62 5.10 -3.17 -12.71
CA GLY A 62 5.19 -1.73 -12.92
C GLY A 62 4.04 -0.91 -12.32
N LYS A 63 3.03 -1.54 -11.69
CA LYS A 63 1.95 -0.82 -10.98
C LYS A 63 2.48 -0.17 -9.72
N MET A 64 1.85 0.95 -9.34
CA MET A 64 2.16 1.70 -8.13
C MET A 64 1.23 1.28 -6.99
N PHE A 65 1.82 0.98 -5.84
CA PHE A 65 1.11 0.64 -4.62
C PHE A 65 1.40 1.68 -3.55
N THR A 66 0.35 2.12 -2.87
CA THR A 66 0.48 2.90 -1.63
C THR A 66 0.53 1.93 -0.46
N VAL A 67 1.61 1.95 0.29
CA VAL A 67 1.86 1.06 1.42
C VAL A 67 1.91 1.88 2.70
N THR A 68 1.16 1.43 3.71
CA THR A 68 1.16 2.00 5.05
C THR A 68 1.54 0.91 6.04
N CYS A 69 2.58 1.15 6.83
CA CYS A 69 2.92 0.27 7.94
C CYS A 69 1.91 0.48 9.08
N THR A 70 1.17 -0.57 9.42
CA THR A 70 0.14 -0.53 10.46
C THR A 70 0.57 -1.21 11.76
N GLY A 71 1.63 -2.03 11.74
CA GLY A 71 2.17 -2.63 12.95
C GLY A 71 3.42 -3.48 12.76
N PRO A 72 4.02 -3.93 13.88
CA PRO A 72 5.14 -4.86 13.87
C PRO A 72 4.77 -6.24 13.35
N ARG A 73 5.70 -6.85 12.58
CA ARG A 73 5.72 -8.32 12.41
C ARG A 73 6.49 -9.02 13.54
N ASN A 74 7.48 -8.36 14.14
CA ASN A 74 8.40 -8.91 15.15
C ASN A 74 8.43 -7.99 16.38
N PRO A 75 8.99 -8.40 17.54
CA PRO A 75 9.06 -7.61 18.78
C PRO A 75 9.91 -6.33 18.73
N VAL A 76 10.17 -5.79 17.54
CA VAL A 76 10.91 -4.56 17.33
C VAL A 76 10.05 -3.38 17.80
N PRO A 77 10.54 -2.52 18.71
CA PRO A 77 9.82 -1.33 19.10
C PRO A 77 9.65 -0.36 17.92
N HIS A 78 8.44 0.16 17.73
CA HIS A 78 8.14 1.27 16.80
C HIS A 78 8.61 1.08 15.34
N PRO A 79 8.22 -0.01 14.65
CA PRO A 79 8.70 -0.27 13.28
C PRO A 79 7.99 0.58 12.23
N CYS A 80 6.84 1.17 12.57
CA CYS A 80 6.06 2.01 11.68
C CYS A 80 6.27 3.49 12.00
N THR A 81 6.39 4.30 10.96
CA THR A 81 6.51 5.76 11.08
C THR A 81 5.14 6.47 11.01
N GLY A 82 4.06 5.73 10.74
CA GLY A 82 2.74 6.29 10.45
C GLY A 82 2.61 6.92 9.06
N LYS A 83 3.67 6.91 8.25
CA LYS A 83 3.66 7.46 6.89
C LYS A 83 3.29 6.39 5.87
N SER A 84 2.62 6.83 4.81
CA SER A 84 2.42 6.03 3.60
C SER A 84 3.51 6.34 2.58
N ILE A 85 3.94 5.33 1.84
CA ILE A 85 4.88 5.48 0.72
C ILE A 85 4.27 4.88 -0.55
N THR A 86 4.66 5.40 -1.70
CA THR A 86 4.34 4.79 -2.99
C THR A 86 5.53 4.01 -3.50
N VAL A 87 5.30 2.75 -3.90
CA VAL A 87 6.32 1.86 -4.45
C VAL A 87 5.83 1.24 -5.76
N GLN A 88 6.77 0.97 -6.67
CA GLN A 88 6.49 0.27 -7.91
C GLN A 88 6.71 -1.24 -7.76
N ASP A 89 5.82 -2.05 -8.30
CA ASP A 89 6.04 -3.49 -8.39
C ASP A 89 7.06 -3.87 -9.47
N ARG A 90 7.91 -4.86 -9.17
CA ARG A 90 9.08 -5.26 -9.96
C ARG A 90 9.14 -6.74 -10.25
#